data_AF-A0A920LCS3-F1
#
_entry.id   AF-A0A920LCS3-F1
#
_cell.length_a   1.000
_cell.length_b   1.000
_cell.length_c   1.000
_cell.angle_alpha   90.00
_cell.angle_beta   90.00
_cell.angle_gamma   90.00
#
_symmetry.space_group_name_H-M   'P 1'
#
loop_
_entity.id
_entity.type
_entity.pdbx_description
1 polymer ?
#
loop_
_entity_poly.entity_id
_entity_poly.type
_entity_poly.pdbx_seq_one_letter_code
_entity_poly.pdbx_strand_id
1 'polypeptide(L)'
;MAKKIKLDSVDRKILADLQDNGRMTNVELAARAGISAPPCLRRVRALEDAGVIRGYHADIDGDALGYTVMIFAFVGLTSQAETDLQDFEKMVGDWDMVKGKATC
;
A
#
# COMPACT_ATOMS: atom_id res chain seq x y z
N MET A 1 12.70 -9.93 -4.58
CA MET A 1 11.76 -10.87 -5.23
C MET A 1 10.57 -11.08 -4.30
N ALA A 2 9.35 -10.70 -4.71
CA ALA A 2 8.16 -10.86 -3.87
C ALA A 2 7.84 -12.36 -3.68
N LYS A 3 7.81 -12.82 -2.44
CA LYS A 3 7.42 -14.19 -2.08
C LYS A 3 5.97 -14.39 -2.54
N LYS A 4 5.75 -15.29 -3.50
CA LYS A 4 4.41 -15.57 -4.04
C LYS A 4 3.57 -16.30 -2.98
N ILE A 5 2.85 -15.53 -2.17
CA ILE A 5 1.94 -16.07 -1.15
C ILE A 5 0.67 -16.56 -1.82
N LYS A 6 0.26 -17.78 -1.47
CA LYS A 6 -1.02 -18.34 -1.90
C LYS A 6 -2.10 -17.78 -0.99
N LEU A 7 -2.80 -16.74 -1.47
CA LEU A 7 -3.95 -16.15 -0.79
C LEU A 7 -5.17 -17.05 -0.94
N ASP A 8 -5.80 -17.40 0.18
CA ASP A 8 -7.09 -18.08 0.16
C ASP A 8 -8.26 -17.09 0.01
N SER A 9 -9.50 -17.60 0.01
CA SER A 9 -10.69 -16.77 -0.14
C SER A 9 -10.92 -15.82 1.03
N VAL A 10 -10.50 -16.21 2.23
CA VAL A 10 -10.66 -15.40 3.44
C VAL A 10 -9.65 -14.26 3.42
N ASP A 11 -8.40 -14.52 3.03
CA ASP A 11 -7.38 -13.48 2.89
C ASP A 11 -7.79 -12.42 1.87
N ARG A 12 -8.36 -12.83 0.74
CA ARG A 12 -8.89 -11.89 -0.28
C ARG A 12 -10.03 -11.04 0.26
N LYS A 13 -10.90 -11.62 1.08
CA LYS A 13 -12.01 -10.89 1.69
C LYS A 13 -11.51 -9.87 2.72
N ILE A 14 -10.56 -10.27 3.56
CA ILE A 14 -9.87 -9.37 4.50
C ILE A 14 -9.24 -8.19 3.75
N LEU A 15 -8.52 -8.45 2.67
CA LEU A 15 -7.88 -7.40 1.86
C LEU A 15 -8.92 -6.46 1.25
N ALA A 16 -10.01 -7.00 0.68
CA ALA A 16 -11.07 -6.18 0.11
C ALA A 16 -11.74 -5.28 1.17
N ASP A 17 -12.05 -5.83 2.34
CA ASP A 17 -12.67 -5.09 3.45
C ASP A 17 -11.73 -4.00 4.01
N LEU A 18 -10.41 -4.27 4.09
CA LEU A 18 -9.42 -3.29 4.54
C LEU A 18 -9.11 -2.21 3.49
N GLN A 19 -9.20 -2.53 2.20
CA GLN A 19 -9.08 -1.53 1.13
C GLN A 19 -10.28 -0.57 1.11
N ASP A 20 -11.49 -1.10 1.32
CA ASP A 20 -12.71 -0.30 1.45
C ASP A 20 -12.71 0.55 2.73
N ASN A 21 -12.30 -0.03 3.86
CA ASN A 21 -12.21 0.66 5.12
C ASN A 21 -11.03 0.16 5.98
N GLY A 22 -9.89 0.82 5.85
CA GLY A 22 -8.67 0.50 6.61
C GLY A 22 -8.76 0.79 8.11
N ARG A 23 -9.81 1.46 8.59
CA ARG A 23 -10.03 1.74 10.03
C ARG A 23 -10.93 0.71 10.73
N MET A 24 -11.39 -0.29 10.00
CA MET A 24 -12.27 -1.33 10.53
C MET A 24 -11.62 -2.07 11.70
N THR A 25 -12.38 -2.31 12.78
CA THR A 25 -11.86 -3.08 13.91
C THR A 25 -11.67 -4.54 13.53
N ASN A 26 -10.74 -5.23 14.18
CA ASN A 26 -10.55 -6.67 13.93
C ASN A 26 -11.81 -7.51 14.22
N VAL A 27 -12.70 -7.05 15.11
CA VAL A 27 -13.96 -7.74 15.40
C VAL A 27 -14.92 -7.64 14.22
N GLU A 28 -15.09 -6.44 13.67
CA GLU A 28 -15.95 -6.20 12.48
C GLU A 28 -15.38 -6.90 11.24
N LEU A 29 -14.06 -6.81 11.05
CA LEU A 29 -13.35 -7.46 9.95
C LEU A 29 -13.51 -8.98 10.01
N ALA A 30 -13.38 -9.58 11.19
CA ALA A 30 -13.58 -11.01 11.38
C ALA A 30 -15.03 -11.43 11.09
N ALA A 31 -16.00 -10.65 11.56
CA ALA A 31 -17.42 -10.89 11.29
C ALA A 31 -17.73 -10.86 9.78
N ARG A 32 -17.20 -9.86 9.05
CA ARG A 32 -17.34 -9.78 7.59
C ARG A 32 -16.62 -10.92 6.88
N ALA A 33 -15.41 -11.26 7.32
CA ALA A 33 -14.62 -12.36 6.77
C ALA A 33 -15.20 -13.75 7.06
N GLY A 34 -16.18 -13.87 7.98
CA GLY A 34 -16.83 -15.13 8.33
C GLY A 34 -15.98 -16.02 9.25
N ILE A 35 -15.11 -15.42 10.06
CA ILE A 35 -14.22 -16.12 11.00
C ILE A 35 -14.24 -15.45 12.38
N SER A 36 -13.67 -16.11 13.40
CA SER A 36 -13.52 -15.48 14.71
C SER A 36 -12.38 -14.46 14.75
N ALA A 37 -12.39 -13.58 15.75
CA ALA A 37 -11.42 -12.49 15.87
C ALA A 37 -9.96 -12.96 16.00
N PRO A 38 -9.60 -14.01 16.77
CA PRO A 38 -8.21 -14.46 16.89
C PRO A 38 -7.56 -14.95 15.56
N PRO A 39 -8.19 -15.82 14.74
CA PRO A 39 -7.61 -16.21 13.46
C PRO A 39 -7.59 -15.07 12.44
N CYS A 40 -8.52 -14.12 12.50
CA CYS A 40 -8.51 -12.92 11.65
C CYS A 40 -7.24 -12.10 11.90
N LEU A 41 -6.95 -11.80 13.17
CA LEU A 41 -5.77 -11.02 13.56
C LEU A 41 -4.48 -11.70 13.10
N ARG A 42 -4.39 -13.02 13.24
CA ARG A 42 -3.22 -13.79 12.78
C ARG A 42 -3.03 -13.70 11.26
N ARG A 43 -4.11 -13.72 10.48
CA ARG A 43 -4.05 -13.60 9.02
C ARG A 43 -3.63 -12.20 8.59
N VAL A 44 -4.21 -11.15 9.19
CA VAL A 44 -3.81 -9.75 8.92
C VAL A 44 -2.31 -9.57 9.16
N ARG A 45 -1.80 -10.02 10.32
CA ARG A 45 -0.35 -9.96 10.62
C ARG A 45 0.49 -10.72 9.61
N ALA A 46 0.06 -11.92 9.21
CA ALA A 46 0.79 -12.68 8.19
C ALA A 46 0.82 -11.96 6.82
N LEU A 47 -0.23 -11.21 6.47
CA LEU A 47 -0.28 -10.40 5.25
C LEU A 47 0.61 -9.15 5.35
N GLU A 48 0.72 -8.54 6.53
CA GLU A 48 1.63 -7.43 6.84
C GLU A 48 3.09 -7.87 6.82
N ASP A 49 3.44 -8.94 7.55
CA ASP A 49 4.80 -9.50 7.63
C ASP A 49 5.31 -9.95 6.26
N ALA A 50 4.39 -10.36 5.40
CA ALA A 50 4.65 -10.73 4.02
C ALA A 50 4.87 -9.55 3.07
N GLY A 51 4.56 -8.32 3.50
CA GLY A 51 4.54 -7.14 2.65
C GLY A 51 3.40 -7.10 1.63
N VAL A 52 2.37 -7.94 1.80
CA VAL A 52 1.13 -7.87 0.98
C VAL A 52 0.34 -6.63 1.40
N ILE A 53 0.18 -6.42 2.70
CA ILE A 53 -0.26 -5.15 3.28
C ILE A 53 0.99 -4.32 3.54
N ARG A 54 1.16 -3.23 2.78
CA ARG A 54 2.35 -2.37 2.88
C ARG A 54 2.19 -1.25 3.92
N GLY A 55 0.94 -0.92 4.26
CA GLY A 55 0.61 0.18 5.14
C GLY A 55 -0.87 0.53 5.06
N TYR A 56 -1.29 1.38 5.99
CA TYR A 56 -2.65 1.93 6.05
C TYR A 56 -2.55 3.43 5.88
N HIS A 57 -3.31 3.97 4.93
CA HIS A 57 -3.29 5.38 4.57
C HIS A 57 -4.70 5.94 4.57
N ALA A 58 -4.82 7.21 4.91
CA ALA A 58 -6.05 7.95 4.68
C ALA A 58 -6.10 8.36 3.21
N ASP A 59 -7.28 8.25 2.61
CA ASP A 59 -7.60 8.94 1.36
C ASP A 59 -7.89 10.41 1.69
N ILE A 60 -7.08 11.31 1.14
CA ILE A 60 -7.08 12.73 1.49
C ILE A 60 -7.37 13.52 0.23
N ASP A 61 -8.37 14.39 0.33
CA ASP A 61 -8.69 15.35 -0.70
C ASP A 61 -7.52 16.34 -0.88
N GLY A 62 -6.82 16.23 -2.01
CA GLY A 62 -5.71 17.10 -2.37
C GLY A 62 -6.15 18.53 -2.66
N ASP A 63 -7.34 18.73 -3.25
CA ASP A 63 -7.85 20.06 -3.59
C ASP A 63 -8.18 20.85 -2.32
N ALA A 64 -8.77 20.19 -1.31
CA ALA A 64 -9.03 20.78 0.00
C ALA A 64 -7.76 21.23 0.73
N LEU A 65 -6.61 20.62 0.43
CA LEU A 65 -5.30 21.00 0.97
C LEU A 65 -4.56 22.03 0.10
N GLY A 66 -5.16 22.50 -1.00
CA GLY A 66 -4.55 23.45 -1.92
C GLY A 66 -3.59 22.83 -2.94
N TYR A 67 -3.51 21.50 -3.02
CA TYR A 67 -2.76 20.78 -4.05
C TYR A 67 -3.54 20.69 -5.36
N THR A 68 -3.84 21.85 -5.94
CA THR A 68 -4.70 22.00 -7.12
C THR A 68 -4.10 21.49 -8.44
N VAL A 69 -2.81 21.14 -8.45
CA VAL A 69 -2.10 20.69 -9.65
C VAL A 69 -1.33 19.41 -9.34
N MET A 70 -1.70 18.33 -10.04
CA MET A 70 -0.95 17.08 -10.08
C MET A 70 -0.18 16.99 -11.40
N ILE A 71 1.13 16.78 -11.32
CA ILE A 71 2.00 16.69 -12.50
C ILE A 71 2.56 15.27 -12.60
N PHE A 72 2.44 14.67 -13.77
CA PHE A 72 3.16 13.44 -14.11
C PHE A 72 4.43 13.81 -14.89
N ALA A 73 5.59 13.40 -14.41
CA ALA A 73 6.87 13.64 -15.06
C ALA A 73 7.49 12.31 -15.52
N PHE A 74 7.90 12.25 -16.78
CA PHE A 74 8.71 11.15 -17.29
C PHE A 74 10.17 11.58 -17.28
N VAL A 75 10.99 10.88 -16.49
CA VAL A 75 12.43 11.17 -16.39
C VAL A 75 13.20 10.09 -17.12
N GLY A 76 13.96 10.48 -18.15
CA GLY A 76 14.91 9.61 -18.83
C GLY A 76 16.29 9.75 -18.18
N LEU A 77 16.86 8.65 -17.70
CA LEU A 77 18.23 8.62 -17.21
C LEU A 77 19.19 8.34 -18.37
N THR A 78 20.31 9.07 -18.39
CA THR A 78 21.36 8.90 -19.42
C THR A 78 22.12 7.60 -19.29
N SER A 79 22.17 7.04 -18.08
CA SER A 79 22.79 5.76 -17.75
C SER A 79 21.76 4.83 -17.12
N GLN A 80 21.87 3.54 -17.44
CA GLN A 80 21.08 2.46 -16.83
C GLN A 80 21.91 1.64 -15.83
N ALA A 81 23.08 2.15 -15.42
CA ALA A 81 23.86 1.52 -14.39
C ALA A 81 23.04 1.46 -13.08
N GLU A 82 23.15 0.33 -12.37
CA GLU A 82 22.38 0.08 -11.15
C GLU A 82 22.62 1.16 -10.08
N THR A 83 23.84 1.67 -9.98
CA THR A 83 24.20 2.76 -9.08
C THR A 83 23.45 4.05 -9.39
N ASP A 84 23.37 4.42 -10.66
CA ASP A 84 22.75 5.68 -11.09
C ASP A 84 21.22 5.63 -10.89
N LEU A 85 20.63 4.43 -11.05
CA LEU A 85 19.21 4.18 -10.76
C LEU A 85 18.91 4.31 -9.26
N GLN A 86 19.74 3.69 -8.41
CA GLN A 86 19.56 3.73 -6.96
C GLN A 86 19.72 5.15 -6.39
N ASP A 87 20.72 5.89 -6.89
CA ASP A 87 20.95 7.27 -6.49
C ASP A 87 19.78 8.18 -6.89
N PHE A 88 19.23 7.98 -8.08
CA PHE A 88 18.04 8.71 -8.53
C PHE A 88 16.80 8.39 -7.69
N GLU A 89 16.52 7.09 -7.44
CA GLU A 89 15.38 6.68 -6.61
C GLU A 89 15.47 7.27 -5.20
N LYS A 90 16.67 7.26 -4.60
CA LYS A 90 16.90 7.84 -3.28
C LYS A 90 16.66 9.34 -3.27
N MET A 91 17.24 10.06 -4.24
CA MET A 91 17.08 11.51 -4.36
C MET A 91 15.61 11.91 -4.50
N VAL A 92 14.85 11.21 -5.35
CA VAL A 92 13.43 11.51 -5.58
C VAL A 92 12.57 11.11 -4.39
N GLY A 93 12.92 10.03 -3.68
CA GLY A 93 12.21 9.58 -2.48
C GLY A 93 12.26 10.57 -1.31
N ASP A 94 13.28 11.43 -1.27
CA ASP A 94 13.44 12.47 -0.25
C ASP A 94 12.60 13.74 -0.55
N TRP A 95 11.93 13.83 -1.69
CA TRP A 95 11.11 15.00 -2.05
C TRP A 95 9.67 14.83 -1.55
N ASP A 96 9.24 15.67 -0.60
CA ASP A 96 7.90 15.61 0.01
C ASP A 96 6.73 15.63 -1.01
N MET A 97 6.95 16.34 -2.13
CA MET A 97 5.98 16.52 -3.21
C MET A 97 5.88 15.31 -4.15
N VAL A 98 6.88 14.41 -4.14
CA VAL A 98 6.87 13.24 -5.02
C VAL A 98 6.19 12.07 -4.30
N LYS A 99 4.99 11.74 -4.76
CA LYS A 99 4.33 10.50 -4.37
C LYS A 99 4.76 9.38 -5.32
N GLY A 100 5.67 8.52 -4.87
CA GLY A 100 6.28 7.46 -5.68
C GLY A 100 5.34 6.33 -6.17
N LYS A 101 4.02 6.41 -5.93
CA LYS A 101 3.05 5.43 -6.44
C LYS A 101 1.73 6.11 -6.76
N ALA A 102 1.30 6.00 -8.01
CA ALA A 102 -0.10 6.12 -8.41
C ALA A 102 -0.90 5.07 -7.63
N THR A 103 -1.38 5.45 -6.45
CA THR A 103 -2.26 4.62 -5.65
C THR A 103 -3.63 5.25 -5.80
N CYS A 104 -4.32 4.83 -6.85
CA CYS A 104 -5.76 4.72 -6.85
C CYS A 104 -6.17 3.55 -5.94
#